data_AF-A0A3S3NXR5-F1
#
_entry.id   AF-A0A3S3NXR5-F1
#
_cell.length_a   1.000
_cell.length_b   1.000
_cell.length_c   1.000
_cell.angle_alpha   90.00
_cell.angle_beta   90.00
_cell.angle_gamma   90.00
#
_symmetry.space_group_name_H-M   'P 1'
#
loop_
_entity.id
_entity.type
_entity.pdbx_description
1 polymer ?
#
loop_
_entity_poly.entity_id
_entity_poly.type
_entity_poly.pdbx_seq_one_letter_code
_entity_poly.pdbx_strand_id
1 'polypeptide(L)'
;MALSTISGGSIETVDRIRKNANSYISRQMYIAALVCLLAWILLIIAFASPYWLSSYKYTYSSFVRLGLWDFCFRDFRHPYFQYDEKFDGCHWVYSSRYHNIRDWLQPGIFIAIGIAFILEVVTGTPPEQLSLAFNPPFPLFLAITVFGAMAFNRSWLLYPQFNHLDWSYYVAIASLLFHCAAALLLCLEMFRAHNRRRKQNNLVYNMDNRSPVHFGQASYETRPMMAEVQQQSVPVRQQPYFTQV
;
A
#
# COMPACT_ATOMS: atom_id res chain seq x y z
N MET A 1 -26.17 -42.81 -38.55
CA MET A 1 -25.81 -41.38 -38.62
C MET A 1 -26.48 -40.67 -37.44
N ALA A 2 -25.90 -40.74 -36.24
CA ALA A 2 -26.37 -40.00 -35.05
C ALA A 2 -25.40 -40.19 -33.88
N LEU A 3 -24.27 -39.47 -33.86
CA LEU A 3 -23.43 -39.31 -32.67
C LEU A 3 -22.73 -37.95 -32.80
N SER A 4 -23.21 -36.92 -32.09
CA SER A 4 -22.44 -35.77 -31.56
C SER A 4 -23.29 -34.51 -31.31
N THR A 5 -24.10 -34.49 -30.25
CA THR A 5 -24.68 -33.21 -29.77
C THR A 5 -24.70 -33.01 -28.26
N ILE A 6 -24.29 -33.99 -27.43
CA ILE A 6 -24.46 -33.88 -25.96
C ILE A 6 -23.26 -33.19 -25.26
N SER A 7 -22.09 -33.10 -25.90
CA SER A 7 -20.87 -32.55 -25.24
C SER A 7 -20.81 -31.02 -25.18
N GLY A 8 -21.41 -30.32 -26.15
CA GLY A 8 -21.31 -28.85 -26.27
C GLY A 8 -22.02 -28.08 -25.16
N GLY A 9 -23.20 -28.53 -24.73
CA GLY A 9 -23.98 -27.85 -23.69
C GLY A 9 -23.38 -27.96 -22.28
N SER A 10 -22.66 -29.05 -22.00
CA SER A 10 -21.99 -29.27 -20.71
C SER A 10 -20.84 -28.27 -20.50
N ILE A 11 -19.97 -28.13 -21.50
CA ILE A 11 -18.78 -27.26 -21.43
C ILE A 11 -19.17 -25.80 -21.33
N GLU A 12 -20.15 -25.36 -22.12
CA GLU A 12 -20.63 -23.97 -22.10
C GLU A 12 -21.31 -23.58 -20.77
N THR A 13 -21.97 -24.55 -20.13
CA THR A 13 -22.59 -24.37 -18.81
C THR A 13 -21.53 -24.30 -17.71
N VAL A 14 -20.50 -25.15 -17.76
CA VAL A 14 -19.37 -25.14 -16.82
C VAL A 14 -18.58 -23.83 -16.93
N ASP A 15 -18.33 -23.35 -18.15
CA ASP A 15 -17.65 -22.06 -18.37
C ASP A 15 -18.49 -20.86 -17.90
N ARG A 16 -19.82 -20.91 -18.08
CA ARG A 16 -20.71 -19.89 -17.51
C ARG A 16 -20.71 -19.88 -15.99
N ILE A 17 -20.74 -21.05 -15.36
CA ILE A 17 -20.65 -21.19 -13.90
C ILE A 17 -19.30 -20.66 -13.40
N ARG A 18 -18.20 -20.99 -14.10
CA ARG A 18 -16.85 -20.52 -13.76
C ARG A 18 -16.70 -19.01 -13.96
N LYS A 19 -17.23 -18.44 -15.04
CA LYS A 19 -17.28 -16.99 -15.26
C LYS A 19 -18.08 -16.29 -14.17
N ASN A 20 -19.28 -16.78 -13.84
CA ASN A 20 -20.12 -16.21 -12.79
C ASN A 20 -19.50 -16.31 -11.40
N ALA A 21 -18.76 -17.39 -11.11
CA ALA A 21 -18.02 -17.55 -9.86
C ALA A 21 -16.80 -16.61 -9.78
N ASN A 22 -16.14 -16.34 -10.92
CA ASN A 22 -14.97 -15.47 -11.01
C ASN A 22 -15.30 -13.97 -11.14
N SER A 23 -16.52 -13.58 -11.53
CA SER A 23 -16.85 -12.19 -11.88
C SER A 23 -17.66 -11.41 -10.83
N TYR A 24 -17.90 -11.97 -9.64
CA TYR A 24 -18.61 -11.25 -8.58
C TYR A 24 -17.64 -10.29 -7.87
N ILE A 25 -17.37 -9.13 -8.49
CA ILE A 25 -16.83 -7.99 -7.75
C ILE A 25 -17.97 -7.45 -6.90
N SER A 26 -17.89 -7.65 -5.58
CA SER A 26 -18.85 -7.08 -4.65
C SER A 26 -18.88 -5.57 -4.82
N ARG A 27 -20.06 -4.94 -4.83
CA ARG A 27 -20.22 -3.47 -4.86
C ARG A 27 -19.34 -2.77 -3.80
N GLN A 28 -19.11 -3.43 -2.68
CA GLN A 28 -18.27 -2.93 -1.59
C GLN A 28 -16.77 -2.90 -1.96
N MET A 29 -16.28 -3.87 -2.73
CA MET A 29 -14.91 -3.86 -3.25
C MET A 29 -14.70 -2.69 -4.20
N TYR A 30 -15.68 -2.42 -5.07
CA TYR A 30 -15.63 -1.27 -5.98
C TYR A 30 -15.58 0.07 -5.21
N ILE A 31 -16.44 0.24 -4.21
CA ILE A 31 -16.44 1.43 -3.35
C ILE A 31 -15.09 1.58 -2.63
N ALA A 32 -14.56 0.50 -2.05
CA ALA A 32 -13.27 0.52 -1.38
C ALA A 32 -12.12 0.91 -2.31
N ALA A 33 -12.13 0.42 -3.56
CA ALA A 33 -11.15 0.78 -4.57
C ALA A 33 -11.21 2.27 -4.95
N LEU A 34 -12.41 2.83 -5.12
CA LEU A 34 -12.58 4.27 -5.38
C LEU A 34 -12.08 5.13 -4.21
N VAL A 35 -12.38 4.73 -2.97
CA VAL A 35 -11.91 5.44 -1.77
C VAL A 35 -10.38 5.38 -1.66
N CYS A 36 -9.79 4.21 -1.95
CA CYS A 36 -8.33 4.04 -1.96
C CYS A 36 -7.67 4.92 -3.03
N LEU A 37 -8.22 4.95 -4.25
CA LEU A 37 -7.73 5.81 -5.33
C LEU A 37 -7.77 7.29 -4.95
N LEU A 38 -8.89 7.74 -4.35
CA LEU A 38 -9.01 9.10 -3.85
C LEU A 38 -7.98 9.40 -2.76
N ALA A 39 -7.80 8.48 -1.81
CA ALA A 39 -6.83 8.62 -0.73
C ALA A 39 -5.40 8.80 -1.27
N TRP A 40 -5.03 8.01 -2.28
CA TRP A 40 -3.72 8.06 -2.93
C TRP A 40 -3.51 9.35 -3.74
N ILE A 41 -4.54 9.83 -4.46
CA ILE A 41 -4.48 11.13 -5.16
C ILE A 41 -4.25 12.27 -4.17
N LEU A 42 -4.99 12.29 -3.05
CA LEU A 42 -4.80 13.29 -2.00
C LEU A 42 -3.41 13.21 -1.38
N LEU A 43 -2.87 11.99 -1.21
CA LEU A 43 -1.51 11.79 -0.70
C LEU A 43 -0.45 12.42 -1.62
N ILE A 44 -0.57 12.20 -2.93
CA ILE A 44 0.35 12.78 -3.92
C ILE A 44 0.28 14.31 -3.91
N ILE A 45 -0.94 14.85 -3.84
CA ILE A 45 -1.13 16.31 -3.77
C ILE A 45 -0.43 16.85 -2.52
N ALA A 46 -0.64 16.25 -1.35
CA ALA A 46 0.05 16.67 -0.13
C ALA A 46 1.58 16.55 -0.25
N PHE A 47 2.07 15.42 -0.79
CA PHE A 47 3.50 15.13 -0.95
C PHE A 47 4.23 16.13 -1.85
N ALA A 48 3.63 16.50 -2.99
CA ALA A 48 4.25 17.40 -3.97
C ALA A 48 4.04 18.89 -3.65
N SER A 49 3.23 19.22 -2.63
CA SER A 49 2.86 20.61 -2.34
C SER A 49 3.87 21.32 -1.43
N PRO A 50 4.23 22.58 -1.73
CA PRO A 50 5.16 23.38 -0.93
C PRO A 50 4.49 24.15 0.24
N TYR A 51 3.37 23.65 0.77
CA TYR A 51 2.50 24.36 1.72
C TYR A 51 2.14 23.52 2.94
N TRP A 52 3.15 22.87 3.54
CA TRP A 52 2.97 22.13 4.78
C TRP A 52 3.00 23.04 6.00
N LEU A 53 3.89 24.03 5.97
CA LEU A 53 4.01 25.06 7.01
C LEU A 53 4.30 26.41 6.36
N SER A 54 3.65 27.45 6.83
CA SER A 54 3.74 28.80 6.26
C SER A 54 3.79 29.85 7.35
N SER A 55 4.44 30.98 7.06
CA SER A 55 4.47 32.13 7.96
C SER A 55 3.24 33.02 7.76
N TYR A 56 2.83 33.75 8.79
CA TYR A 56 1.75 34.74 8.65
C TYR A 56 2.17 35.89 7.75
N LYS A 57 1.28 36.32 6.83
CA LYS A 57 1.55 37.35 5.81
C LYS A 57 2.10 38.68 6.36
N TYR A 58 1.70 39.06 7.58
CA TYR A 58 2.07 40.33 8.21
C TYR A 58 3.20 40.21 9.23
N THR A 59 3.81 39.03 9.33
CA THR A 59 5.02 38.84 10.12
C THR A 59 6.19 38.98 9.17
N TYR A 60 7.09 39.93 9.44
CA TYR A 60 8.33 40.13 8.67
C TYR A 60 9.34 39.00 8.96
N SER A 61 8.89 37.74 8.80
CA SER A 61 9.70 36.55 8.98
C SER A 61 10.53 36.27 7.75
N SER A 62 11.78 35.87 7.95
CA SER A 62 12.65 35.40 6.86
C SER A 62 12.21 34.04 6.31
N PHE A 63 11.50 33.24 7.11
CA PHE A 63 10.88 32.00 6.67
C PHE A 63 9.54 32.30 6.01
N VAL A 64 9.35 31.88 4.74
CA VAL A 64 8.10 32.13 4.00
C VAL A 64 7.17 30.92 4.11
N ARG A 65 7.62 29.77 3.61
CA ARG A 65 6.88 28.50 3.59
C ARG A 65 7.82 27.32 3.38
N LEU A 66 7.36 26.13 3.71
CA LEU A 66 8.01 24.87 3.35
C LEU A 66 6.99 23.82 2.93
N GLY A 67 7.43 22.96 2.02
CA GLY A 67 6.85 21.65 1.77
C GLY A 67 7.68 20.55 2.40
N LEU A 68 7.42 19.31 1.98
CA LEU A 68 8.19 18.17 2.44
C LEU A 68 9.64 18.18 1.88
N TRP A 69 9.83 18.75 0.68
CA TRP A 69 11.11 18.73 -0.04
C TRP A 69 11.60 20.11 -0.49
N ASP A 70 10.81 21.16 -0.27
CA ASP A 70 11.07 22.50 -0.79
C ASP A 70 10.98 23.52 0.34
N PHE A 71 11.94 24.44 0.38
CA PHE A 71 11.98 25.52 1.37
C PHE A 71 11.99 26.85 0.64
N CYS A 72 11.21 27.81 1.15
CA CYS A 72 11.16 29.16 0.64
C CYS A 72 11.58 30.15 1.73
N PHE A 73 12.66 30.88 1.47
CA PHE A 73 13.17 31.92 2.34
C PHE A 73 13.16 33.30 1.66
N ARG A 74 13.18 34.33 2.49
CA ARG A 74 13.35 35.73 2.10
C ARG A 74 14.36 36.39 3.03
N ASP A 75 15.49 36.79 2.48
CA ASP A 75 16.64 37.39 3.14
C ASP A 75 17.09 36.61 4.38
N PHE A 76 17.01 35.27 4.34
CA PHE A 76 17.35 34.45 5.51
C PHE A 76 18.87 34.36 5.67
N ARG A 77 19.36 34.63 6.87
CA ARG A 77 20.75 34.46 7.27
C ARG A 77 20.82 33.45 8.38
N HIS A 78 21.60 32.39 8.18
CA HIS A 78 21.75 31.35 9.17
C HIS A 78 22.73 31.80 10.28
N PRO A 79 22.32 31.86 11.57
CA PRO A 79 23.13 32.46 12.63
C PRO A 79 24.52 31.84 12.84
N TYR A 80 24.66 30.55 12.59
CA TYR A 80 25.93 29.81 12.78
C TYR A 80 26.75 29.70 11.50
N PHE A 81 26.26 30.25 10.38
CA PHE A 81 27.00 30.21 9.13
C PHE A 81 27.94 31.41 9.06
N GLN A 82 29.23 31.16 8.85
CA GLN A 82 30.28 32.19 8.99
C GLN A 82 30.27 33.22 7.86
N TYR A 83 29.64 32.90 6.72
CA TYR A 83 29.58 33.78 5.56
C TYR A 83 28.26 34.56 5.55
N ASP A 84 28.31 35.83 5.14
CA ASP A 84 27.12 36.70 5.00
C ASP A 84 26.30 36.38 3.74
N GLU A 85 26.08 35.10 3.49
CA GLU A 85 25.24 34.62 2.41
C GLU A 85 23.77 34.67 2.84
N LYS A 86 22.95 35.28 1.98
CA LYS A 86 21.50 35.32 2.15
C LYS A 86 20.84 34.20 1.37
N PHE A 87 19.99 33.41 2.01
CA PHE A 87 19.18 32.39 1.35
C PHE A 87 17.86 33.02 0.91
N ASP A 88 17.70 33.12 -0.41
CA ASP A 88 16.57 33.77 -1.06
C ASP A 88 15.90 32.87 -2.10
N GLY A 89 14.57 32.92 -2.12
CA GLY A 89 13.75 32.17 -3.06
C GLY A 89 13.34 30.79 -2.55
N CYS A 90 12.67 30.04 -3.44
CA CYS A 90 12.21 28.68 -3.19
C CYS A 90 13.13 27.71 -3.90
N HIS A 91 13.76 26.81 -3.15
CA HIS A 91 14.60 25.77 -3.73
C HIS A 91 14.29 24.42 -3.11
N TRP A 92 14.58 23.38 -3.88
CA TRP A 92 14.54 22.00 -3.40
C TRP A 92 15.63 21.79 -2.34
N VAL A 93 15.35 20.96 -1.32
CA VAL A 93 16.21 20.75 -0.15
C VAL A 93 17.61 20.24 -0.50
N TYR A 94 17.74 19.47 -1.58
CA TYR A 94 19.02 18.96 -2.08
C TYR A 94 19.64 19.83 -3.18
N SER A 95 19.11 21.03 -3.41
CA SER A 95 19.76 22.02 -4.28
C SER A 95 21.13 22.41 -3.73
N SER A 96 22.07 22.71 -4.63
CA SER A 96 23.39 23.24 -4.28
C SER A 96 23.29 24.49 -3.38
N ARG A 97 22.21 25.28 -3.51
CA ARG A 97 21.96 26.47 -2.69
C ARG A 97 21.88 26.17 -1.20
N TYR A 98 21.38 25.00 -0.80
CA TYR A 98 21.18 24.65 0.61
C TYR A 98 22.21 23.65 1.14
N HIS A 99 23.22 23.29 0.35
CA HIS A 99 24.20 22.27 0.73
C HIS A 99 24.84 22.51 2.10
N ASN A 100 25.17 23.77 2.41
CA ASN A 100 25.84 24.15 3.66
C ASN A 100 24.93 24.14 4.91
N ILE A 101 23.61 24.24 4.72
CA ILE A 101 22.62 24.35 5.80
C ILE A 101 21.65 23.16 5.83
N ARG A 102 21.85 22.18 4.96
CA ARG A 102 20.91 21.06 4.74
C ARG A 102 20.67 20.25 6.01
N ASP A 103 21.73 19.94 6.74
CA ASP A 103 21.65 19.11 7.95
C ASP A 103 20.86 19.80 9.08
N TRP A 104 20.79 21.13 9.06
CA TRP A 104 19.95 21.91 9.96
C TRP A 104 18.49 21.98 9.48
N LEU A 105 18.27 22.19 8.16
CA LEU A 105 16.93 22.24 7.57
C LEU A 105 16.15 20.93 7.72
N GLN A 106 16.86 19.81 7.54
CA GLN A 106 16.26 18.48 7.50
C GLN A 106 16.93 17.59 8.53
N PRO A 107 16.61 17.75 9.83
CA PRO A 107 17.14 16.86 10.85
C PRO A 107 16.68 15.43 10.56
N GLY A 108 17.43 14.43 11.06
CA GLY A 108 17.25 13.02 10.67
C GLY A 108 15.81 12.48 10.78
N ILE A 109 15.00 13.02 11.69
CA ILE A 109 13.58 12.69 11.82
C ILE A 109 12.75 13.06 10.57
N PHE A 110 13.04 14.20 9.92
CA PHE A 110 12.36 14.60 8.67
C PHE A 110 12.78 13.74 7.49
N ILE A 111 14.01 13.22 7.47
CA ILE A 111 14.46 12.25 6.47
C ILE A 111 13.68 10.95 6.62
N ALA A 112 13.53 10.44 7.85
CA ALA A 112 12.77 9.22 8.12
C ALA A 112 11.29 9.36 7.71
N ILE A 113 10.67 10.51 8.00
CA ILE A 113 9.30 10.85 7.57
C ILE A 113 9.20 10.90 6.04
N GLY A 114 10.16 11.57 5.38
CA GLY A 114 10.21 11.66 3.92
C GLY A 114 10.31 10.28 3.26
N ILE A 115 11.14 9.39 3.79
CA ILE A 115 11.26 8.00 3.31
C ILE A 115 9.94 7.25 3.49
N ALA A 116 9.27 7.38 4.65
CA ALA A 116 7.98 6.73 4.89
C ALA A 116 6.91 7.18 3.88
N PHE A 117 6.85 8.47 3.56
CA PHE A 117 5.95 9.00 2.54
C PHE A 117 6.28 8.48 1.13
N ILE A 118 7.56 8.42 0.76
CA ILE A 118 7.99 7.86 -0.53
C ILE A 118 7.58 6.40 -0.66
N LEU A 119 7.83 5.59 0.38
CA LEU A 119 7.47 4.18 0.37
C LEU A 119 5.97 3.98 0.19
N GLU A 120 5.13 4.78 0.85
CA GLU A 120 3.68 4.69 0.70
C GLU A 120 3.22 5.11 -0.71
N VAL A 121 3.74 6.23 -1.23
CA VAL A 121 3.39 6.71 -2.58
C VAL A 121 3.77 5.69 -3.65
N VAL A 122 4.95 5.07 -3.53
CA VAL A 122 5.48 4.09 -4.51
C VAL A 122 4.75 2.76 -4.43
N THR A 123 4.37 2.30 -3.23
CA THR A 123 3.75 0.97 -3.06
C THR A 123 2.26 0.92 -3.35
N GLY A 124 1.52 2.05 -3.26
CA GLY A 124 0.15 2.20 -3.80
C GLY A 124 -0.81 1.03 -3.51
N THR A 125 -0.75 0.50 -2.28
CA THR A 125 -0.95 -0.92 -1.92
C THR A 125 -2.08 -1.72 -2.60
N PRO A 126 -1.78 -2.96 -3.03
CA PRO A 126 -2.63 -4.13 -2.81
C PRO A 126 -2.01 -5.16 -1.83
N PRO A 127 -2.84 -5.93 -1.08
CA PRO A 127 -2.40 -6.76 0.04
C PRO A 127 -2.04 -8.16 -0.44
N GLU A 128 -0.77 -8.47 -0.64
CA GLU A 128 -0.37 -9.88 -0.85
C GLU A 128 0.84 -10.35 -0.06
N GLN A 129 1.70 -9.47 0.46
CA GLN A 129 2.93 -9.93 1.08
C GLN A 129 3.34 -9.02 2.25
N LEU A 130 2.73 -9.21 3.44
CA LEU A 130 3.44 -9.27 4.73
C LEU A 130 2.45 -9.21 5.90
N SER A 131 2.50 -10.26 6.72
CA SER A 131 2.26 -10.29 8.16
C SER A 131 2.13 -8.92 8.85
N LEU A 132 0.95 -8.67 9.43
CA LEU A 132 0.51 -7.90 10.62
C LEU A 132 1.32 -6.67 11.16
N ALA A 133 2.58 -6.44 10.78
CA ALA A 133 3.45 -5.38 11.28
C ALA A 133 3.53 -4.13 10.39
N PHE A 134 3.12 -4.21 9.12
CA PHE A 134 3.06 -3.07 8.19
C PHE A 134 1.61 -2.72 7.87
N ASN A 135 0.94 -2.03 8.78
CA ASN A 135 -0.35 -1.42 8.48
C ASN A 135 -0.05 -0.11 7.70
N PRO A 136 -0.40 0.03 6.41
CA PRO A 136 -0.07 1.21 5.58
C PRO A 136 -0.39 2.59 6.21
N PRO A 137 -1.49 2.77 6.97
CA PRO A 137 -1.74 4.04 7.64
C PRO A 137 -0.80 4.34 8.81
N PHE A 138 -0.06 3.37 9.35
CA PHE A 138 0.79 3.57 10.54
C PHE A 138 2.02 4.45 10.24
N PRO A 139 2.83 4.20 9.20
CA PRO A 139 3.93 5.10 8.82
C PRO A 139 3.44 6.51 8.49
N LEU A 140 2.32 6.65 7.77
CA LEU A 140 1.72 7.95 7.46
C LEU A 140 1.27 8.68 8.74
N PHE A 141 0.62 7.97 9.67
CA PHE A 141 0.20 8.51 10.95
C PHE A 141 1.40 9.02 11.76
N LEU A 142 2.45 8.21 11.88
CA LEU A 142 3.69 8.61 12.54
C LEU A 142 4.28 9.85 11.88
N ALA A 143 4.34 9.88 10.55
CA ALA A 143 4.92 10.98 9.82
C ALA A 143 4.14 12.30 9.99
N ILE A 144 2.80 12.26 9.92
CA ILE A 144 1.93 13.44 10.10
C ILE A 144 1.99 13.96 11.55
N THR A 145 1.98 13.05 12.54
CA THR A 145 2.03 13.43 13.96
C THR A 145 3.38 13.98 14.36
N VAL A 146 4.49 13.36 13.91
CA VAL A 146 5.83 13.87 14.18
C VAL A 146 6.07 15.21 13.49
N PHE A 147 5.66 15.38 12.23
CA PHE A 147 5.74 16.68 11.57
C PHE A 147 4.93 17.75 12.34
N GLY A 148 3.70 17.43 12.74
CA GLY A 148 2.86 18.33 13.53
C GLY A 148 3.49 18.72 14.87
N ALA A 149 4.16 17.79 15.55
CA ALA A 149 4.90 18.08 16.78
C ALA A 149 6.15 18.95 16.52
N MET A 150 6.86 18.69 15.43
CA MET A 150 8.08 19.42 15.07
C MET A 150 7.78 20.82 14.52
N ALA A 151 6.62 21.05 13.91
CA ALA A 151 6.24 22.33 13.30
C ALA A 151 6.40 23.55 14.23
N PHE A 152 6.23 23.34 15.53
CA PHE A 152 6.32 24.40 16.55
C PHE A 152 7.60 24.34 17.39
N ASN A 153 8.53 23.45 17.05
CA ASN A 153 9.78 23.28 17.78
C ASN A 153 10.82 24.32 17.37
N ARG A 154 11.40 25.01 18.36
CA ARG A 154 12.44 26.04 18.18
C ARG A 154 13.81 25.49 17.80
N SER A 155 14.04 24.18 17.96
CA SER A 155 15.36 23.57 17.75
C SER A 155 15.82 23.58 16.29
N TRP A 156 14.90 23.64 15.33
CA TRP A 156 15.22 23.51 13.90
C TRP A 156 14.63 24.63 13.02
N LEU A 157 13.62 25.36 13.49
CA LEU A 157 13.00 26.45 12.74
C LEU A 157 13.02 27.74 13.54
N LEU A 158 13.47 28.82 12.91
CA LEU A 158 13.56 30.14 13.54
C LEU A 158 12.17 30.77 13.68
N TYR A 159 11.87 31.31 14.85
CA TYR A 159 10.59 31.96 15.19
C TYR A 159 9.31 31.15 14.88
N PRO A 160 9.15 29.93 15.44
CA PRO A 160 7.99 29.08 15.14
C PRO A 160 6.64 29.70 15.54
N GLN A 161 6.63 30.69 16.44
CA GLN A 161 5.45 31.43 16.87
C GLN A 161 4.74 32.21 15.75
N PHE A 162 5.44 32.51 14.66
CA PHE A 162 4.89 33.22 13.50
C PHE A 162 4.47 32.28 12.37
N ASN A 163 4.51 30.97 12.61
CA ASN A 163 4.23 29.95 11.62
C ASN A 163 2.92 29.22 11.96
N HIS A 164 2.24 28.75 10.94
CA HIS A 164 1.04 27.94 11.04
C HIS A 164 1.10 26.80 10.02
N LEU A 165 0.42 25.71 10.35
CA LEU A 165 0.21 24.60 9.43
C LEU A 165 -0.65 25.08 8.27
N ASP A 166 -0.26 24.73 7.06
CA ASP A 166 -0.89 25.22 5.83
C ASP A 166 -1.66 24.07 5.13
N TRP A 167 -2.39 24.36 4.07
CA TRP A 167 -3.46 23.51 3.54
C TRP A 167 -3.00 22.09 3.18
N SER A 168 -1.77 21.89 2.69
CA SER A 168 -1.33 20.58 2.25
C SER A 168 -1.09 19.61 3.40
N TYR A 169 -0.79 20.13 4.60
CA TYR A 169 -0.75 19.33 5.82
C TYR A 169 -2.13 18.75 6.16
N TYR A 170 -3.19 19.56 6.03
CA TYR A 170 -4.56 19.09 6.27
C TYR A 170 -5.03 18.10 5.19
N VAL A 171 -4.57 18.28 3.93
CA VAL A 171 -4.80 17.30 2.87
C VAL A 171 -4.12 15.96 3.19
N ALA A 172 -2.92 15.96 3.80
CA ALA A 172 -2.28 14.73 4.27
C ALA A 172 -3.09 14.03 5.36
N ILE A 173 -3.63 14.79 6.33
CA ILE A 173 -4.54 14.24 7.36
C ILE A 173 -5.80 13.63 6.71
N ALA A 174 -6.41 14.33 5.76
CA ALA A 174 -7.57 13.81 5.04
C ALA A 174 -7.24 12.51 4.29
N SER A 175 -6.10 12.46 3.60
CA SER A 175 -5.61 11.24 2.94
C SER A 175 -5.45 10.08 3.92
N LEU A 176 -4.87 10.31 5.11
CA LEU A 176 -4.77 9.28 6.15
C LEU A 176 -6.14 8.73 6.56
N LEU A 177 -7.14 9.61 6.74
CA LEU A 177 -8.50 9.19 7.10
C LEU A 177 -9.15 8.35 5.99
N PHE A 178 -8.96 8.72 4.72
CA PHE A 178 -9.47 7.94 3.59
C PHE A 178 -8.74 6.59 3.45
N HIS A 179 -7.44 6.50 3.71
CA HIS A 179 -6.71 5.23 3.78
C HIS A 179 -7.24 4.32 4.90
N CYS A 180 -7.49 4.87 6.09
CA CYS A 180 -8.11 4.12 7.19
C CYS A 180 -9.52 3.62 6.83
N ALA A 181 -10.33 4.45 6.17
CA ALA A 181 -11.66 4.06 5.72
C ALA A 181 -11.61 2.96 4.65
N ALA A 182 -10.72 3.08 3.66
CA ALA A 182 -10.49 2.05 2.64
C ALA A 182 -10.03 0.73 3.28
N ALA A 183 -9.07 0.78 4.21
CA ALA A 183 -8.58 -0.37 4.94
C ALA A 183 -9.70 -1.06 5.73
N LEU A 184 -10.57 -0.30 6.41
CA LEU A 184 -11.72 -0.84 7.11
C LEU A 184 -12.70 -1.54 6.16
N LEU A 185 -13.05 -0.91 5.03
CA LEU A 185 -13.96 -1.49 4.04
C LEU A 185 -13.41 -2.78 3.45
N LEU A 186 -12.12 -2.82 3.11
CA LEU A 186 -11.44 -4.01 2.60
C LEU A 186 -11.35 -5.10 3.68
N CYS A 187 -11.08 -4.73 4.92
CA CYS A 187 -11.02 -5.65 6.05
C CYS A 187 -12.39 -6.30 6.32
N LEU A 188 -13.46 -5.51 6.31
CA LEU A 188 -14.83 -6.01 6.43
C LEU A 188 -15.18 -6.95 5.27
N GLU A 189 -14.79 -6.63 4.04
CA GLU A 189 -14.99 -7.53 2.89
C GLU A 189 -14.16 -8.81 2.99
N MET A 190 -12.92 -8.72 3.49
CA MET A 190 -12.06 -9.87 3.76
C MET A 190 -12.71 -10.79 4.79
N PHE A 191 -13.22 -10.26 5.90
CA PHE A 191 -13.94 -11.05 6.90
C PHE A 191 -15.21 -11.68 6.33
N ARG A 192 -15.97 -10.94 5.52
CA ARG A 192 -17.16 -11.48 4.82
C ARG A 192 -16.78 -12.59 3.84
N ALA A 193 -15.70 -12.41 3.07
CA ALA A 193 -15.18 -13.41 2.15
C ALA A 193 -14.68 -14.66 2.88
N HIS A 194 -13.97 -14.48 3.99
CA HIS A 194 -13.50 -15.57 4.85
C HIS A 194 -14.67 -16.37 5.42
N ASN A 195 -15.71 -15.71 5.92
CA ASN A 195 -16.91 -16.38 6.41
C ASN A 195 -17.66 -17.15 5.30
N ARG A 196 -17.70 -16.64 4.06
CA ARG A 196 -18.27 -17.35 2.91
C ARG A 196 -17.48 -18.62 2.59
N ARG A 197 -16.14 -18.54 2.57
CA ARG A 197 -15.24 -19.69 2.36
C ARG A 197 -15.43 -20.75 3.45
N ARG A 198 -15.56 -20.35 4.72
CA ARG A 198 -15.86 -21.28 5.84
C ARG A 198 -17.17 -22.02 5.64
N LYS A 199 -18.25 -21.32 5.27
CA LYS A 199 -19.56 -21.94 5.03
C LYS A 199 -19.53 -22.92 3.85
N GLN A 200 -18.86 -22.58 2.75
CA GLN A 200 -18.68 -23.49 1.61
C GLN A 200 -17.88 -24.74 1.99
N ASN A 201 -16.76 -24.58 2.69
CA ASN A 201 -15.96 -25.73 3.14
C ASN A 201 -16.76 -26.64 4.06
N ASN A 202 -17.51 -26.09 5.02
CA ASN A 202 -18.37 -26.90 5.90
C ASN A 202 -19.44 -27.68 5.14
N LEU A 203 -20.03 -27.11 4.07
CA LEU A 203 -20.99 -27.82 3.22
C LEU A 203 -20.33 -28.98 2.47
N VAL A 204 -19.12 -28.79 1.96
CA VAL A 204 -18.35 -29.86 1.28
C VAL A 204 -18.04 -31.01 2.24
N TYR A 205 -17.57 -30.72 3.46
CA TYR A 205 -17.33 -31.75 4.47
C TYR A 205 -18.61 -32.54 4.82
N ASN A 206 -19.76 -31.87 4.89
CA ASN A 206 -21.04 -32.53 5.17
C ASN A 206 -21.57 -33.37 3.99
N MET A 207 -21.14 -33.08 2.76
CA MET A 207 -21.50 -33.86 1.57
C MET A 207 -20.67 -35.15 1.47
N ASP A 208 -19.36 -35.05 1.72
CA ASP A 208 -18.45 -36.21 1.72
C ASP A 208 -18.90 -37.24 2.77
N ASN A 209 -19.26 -36.77 3.96
CA ASN A 209 -19.71 -37.60 5.08
C ASN A 209 -21.13 -38.20 4.91
N ARG A 210 -21.90 -37.76 3.89
CA ARG A 210 -23.26 -38.26 3.60
C ARG A 210 -23.32 -39.31 2.50
N SER A 211 -22.19 -39.69 1.90
CA SER A 211 -22.13 -40.80 0.94
C SER A 211 -22.58 -42.09 1.64
N PRO A 212 -23.77 -42.64 1.36
CA PRO A 212 -24.14 -43.94 1.89
C PRO A 212 -23.28 -44.95 1.14
N VAL A 213 -22.51 -45.75 1.87
CA VAL A 213 -21.96 -47.02 1.38
C VAL A 213 -23.14 -47.96 1.12
N HIS A 214 -23.88 -47.74 0.05
CA HIS A 214 -24.89 -48.67 -0.49
C HIS A 214 -25.06 -48.45 -2.00
N PHE A 215 -24.02 -48.79 -2.76
CA PHE A 215 -24.20 -49.49 -4.02
C PHE A 215 -23.29 -50.72 -4.00
N GLY A 216 -23.84 -51.84 -4.48
CA GLY A 216 -23.43 -53.21 -4.18
C GLY A 216 -21.95 -53.53 -4.19
N GLN A 217 -21.62 -54.51 -3.32
CA GLN A 217 -20.48 -55.41 -3.38
C GLN A 217 -19.59 -55.29 -4.63
N ALA A 218 -18.41 -54.71 -4.46
CA ALA A 218 -17.21 -55.16 -5.15
C ALA A 218 -16.05 -55.04 -4.17
N SER A 219 -15.54 -56.18 -3.77
CA SER A 219 -14.43 -56.37 -2.84
C SER A 219 -13.23 -55.53 -3.24
N TYR A 220 -12.86 -54.53 -2.44
CA TYR A 220 -11.46 -54.11 -2.36
C TYR A 220 -11.13 -53.82 -0.90
N GLU A 221 -10.10 -54.52 -0.48
CA GLU A 221 -9.54 -54.59 0.86
C GLU A 221 -9.01 -53.21 1.28
N THR A 222 -9.58 -52.63 2.32
CA THR A 222 -8.99 -51.45 2.99
C THR A 222 -7.71 -51.87 3.70
N ARG A 223 -6.56 -51.74 3.02
CA ARG A 223 -5.27 -51.60 3.71
C ARG A 223 -5.18 -50.18 4.29
N PRO A 224 -4.77 -50.00 5.55
CA PRO A 224 -4.44 -48.67 6.05
C PRO A 224 -3.22 -48.16 5.26
N MET A 225 -3.36 -47.02 4.59
CA MET A 225 -2.22 -46.30 4.02
C MET A 225 -1.42 -45.70 5.19
N MET A 226 -0.55 -46.51 5.77
CA MET A 226 0.65 -45.99 6.40
C MET A 226 1.45 -45.29 5.30
N ALA A 227 1.82 -44.04 5.55
CA ALA A 227 2.65 -43.26 4.65
C ALA A 227 4.02 -43.95 4.50
N GLU A 228 4.17 -44.70 3.42
CA GLU A 228 5.46 -45.24 3.00
C GLU A 228 6.10 -44.19 2.08
N VAL A 229 7.10 -43.50 2.62
CA VAL A 229 7.97 -42.57 1.89
C VAL A 229 8.75 -43.40 0.85
N GLN A 230 8.24 -43.50 -0.38
CA GLN A 230 9.04 -43.95 -1.51
C GLN A 230 9.73 -42.75 -2.16
N GLN A 231 11.02 -42.61 -1.89
CA GLN A 231 11.94 -41.79 -2.68
C GLN A 231 11.95 -42.29 -4.13
N GLN A 232 11.33 -41.54 -5.03
CA GLN A 232 11.45 -41.76 -6.46
C GLN A 232 12.50 -40.82 -7.04
N SER A 233 13.60 -41.42 -7.53
CA SER A 233 14.70 -40.77 -8.23
C SER A 233 14.24 -40.16 -9.56
N VAL A 234 14.64 -38.92 -9.80
CA VAL A 234 14.38 -38.17 -11.03
C VAL A 234 15.18 -38.78 -12.20
N PRO A 235 14.57 -39.10 -13.35
CA PRO A 235 15.34 -39.52 -14.52
C PRO A 235 15.90 -38.30 -15.27
N VAL A 236 17.18 -38.39 -15.61
CA VAL A 236 17.96 -37.41 -16.40
C VAL A 236 17.38 -37.29 -17.82
N ARG A 237 17.05 -36.07 -18.23
CA ARG A 237 16.59 -35.73 -19.59
C ARG A 237 17.78 -35.77 -20.57
N GLN A 238 17.79 -36.72 -21.50
CA GLN A 238 18.71 -36.71 -22.65
C GLN A 238 18.24 -35.70 -23.71
N GLN A 239 19.13 -34.81 -24.16
CA GLN A 239 18.90 -33.89 -25.29
C GLN A 239 19.15 -34.60 -26.63
N PRO A 240 18.32 -34.38 -27.66
CA PRO A 240 18.62 -34.85 -29.01
C PRO A 240 19.55 -33.89 -29.77
N TYR A 241 20.53 -34.49 -30.45
CA TYR A 241 21.51 -33.90 -31.35
C TYR A 241 20.83 -33.41 -32.64
N PHE A 242 21.16 -32.19 -33.11
CA PHE A 242 20.77 -31.70 -34.43
C PHE A 242 21.92 -32.00 -35.41
N THR A 243 21.66 -32.82 -36.42
CA THR A 243 22.60 -33.12 -37.53
C THR A 243 22.64 -31.97 -38.52
N GLN A 244 23.85 -31.52 -38.85
CA GLN A 244 24.10 -30.61 -39.99
C GLN A 244 24.06 -31.37 -41.31
N VAL A 245 23.45 -30.73 -42.31
CA VAL A 245 23.90 -30.73 -43.72
C VAL A 245 23.96 -29.27 -44.15
#